data_AF-A0A7V5D0Z7-F1
#
_entry.id   AF-A0A7V5D0Z7-F1
#
_cell.length_a   1.000
_cell.length_b   1.000
_cell.length_c   1.000
_cell.angle_alpha   90.00
_cell.angle_beta   90.00
_cell.angle_gamma   90.00
#
_symmetry.space_group_name_H-M   'P 1'
#
loop_
_entity.id
_entity.type
_entity.pdbx_description
1 polymer ?
#
loop_
_entity_poly.entity_id
_entity_poly.type
_entity_poly.pdbx_seq_one_letter_code
_entity_poly.pdbx_strand_id
1 'polypeptide(L)'
;MEKLFWTIVSSLLTVFLATKFIAGVSVEIIPGESNYFGFNFTKDWQMKVFIGLVLAFISFVVISVFNIVALPLKFFGFGFLAFFVDLAIIWFLDVIFPELKIVKLSSLLLTTLLFWFLNSLFRI
;
A
#
# COMPACT_ATOMS: atom_id res chain seq x y z
N MET A 1 -13.95 11.29 -8.03
CA MET A 1 -12.84 12.12 -7.49
C MET A 1 -12.68 11.94 -5.99
N GLU A 2 -13.77 11.96 -5.21
CA GLU A 2 -13.73 11.74 -3.76
C GLU A 2 -13.06 10.42 -3.34
N LYS A 3 -13.40 9.30 -3.99
CA LYS A 3 -12.79 7.98 -3.69
C LYS A 3 -11.26 7.98 -3.83
N LEU A 4 -10.75 8.57 -4.91
CA LEU A 4 -9.32 8.70 -5.18
C LEU A 4 -8.59 9.47 -4.08
N PHE A 5 -9.17 10.60 -3.65
CA PHE A 5 -8.60 11.41 -2.58
C PHE A 5 -8.48 10.61 -1.28
N TRP A 6 -9.53 9.90 -0.89
CA TRP A 6 -9.50 9.04 0.30
C TRP A 6 -8.54 7.86 0.17
N THR A 7 -8.37 7.28 -1.03
CA THR A 7 -7.37 6.22 -1.28
C THR A 7 -5.95 6.75 -1.10
N ILE A 8 -5.68 7.97 -1.55
CA ILE A 8 -4.38 8.61 -1.35
C ILE A 8 -4.12 8.84 0.14
N VAL A 9 -5.08 9.41 0.86
CA VAL A 9 -4.95 9.70 2.30
C VAL A 9 -4.74 8.41 3.10
N SER A 10 -5.56 7.38 2.87
CA SER A 10 -5.44 6.08 3.55
C SER A 10 -4.11 5.38 3.24
N SER A 11 -3.64 5.40 2.00
CA SER A 11 -2.36 4.78 1.61
C SER A 11 -1.16 5.48 2.23
N LEU A 12 -1.15 6.82 2.22
CA LEU A 12 -0.12 7.61 2.90
C LEU A 12 -0.12 7.33 4.40
N LEU A 13 -1.27 7.41 5.05
CA LEU A 13 -1.41 7.11 6.47
C LEU A 13 -0.95 5.68 6.78
N THR A 14 -1.24 4.73 5.90
CA THR A 14 -0.81 3.34 6.06
C THR A 14 0.70 3.23 6.14
N VAL A 15 1.43 3.79 5.17
CA VAL A 15 2.90 3.73 5.18
C VAL A 15 3.48 4.44 6.42
N PHE A 16 2.92 5.59 6.79
CA PHE A 16 3.37 6.33 7.97
C PHE A 16 3.10 5.59 9.28
N LEU A 17 1.92 4.99 9.44
CA LEU A 17 1.55 4.24 10.64
C LEU A 17 2.26 2.89 10.68
N ALA A 18 2.37 2.19 9.56
CA ALA A 18 3.07 0.92 9.46
C ALA A 18 4.52 1.03 9.94
N THR A 19 5.25 2.05 9.48
CA THR A 19 6.65 2.27 9.90
C THR A 19 6.80 2.66 11.37
N LYS A 20 5.72 3.06 12.05
CA LYS A 20 5.75 3.45 13.48
C LYS A 20 5.20 2.37 14.41
N PHE A 21 4.15 1.66 14.00
CA PHE A 21 3.37 0.76 14.86
C PHE A 21 3.60 -0.72 14.56
N ILE A 22 4.13 -1.06 13.37
CA ILE A 22 4.31 -2.46 12.97
C ILE A 22 5.80 -2.78 12.97
N ALA A 23 6.21 -3.58 13.95
CA ALA A 23 7.58 -4.09 14.00
C ALA A 23 7.90 -4.91 12.74
N GLY A 24 9.02 -4.62 12.10
CA GLY A 24 9.45 -5.30 10.87
C GLY A 24 9.01 -4.62 9.58
N VAL A 25 8.44 -3.41 9.64
CA VAL A 25 8.25 -2.53 8.48
C VAL A 25 9.19 -1.34 8.63
N SER A 26 10.19 -1.23 7.76
CA SER A 26 11.06 -0.06 7.67
C SER A 26 11.03 0.52 6.27
N VAL A 27 11.22 1.84 6.19
CA VAL A 27 11.52 2.53 4.94
C VAL A 27 12.93 3.07 5.11
N GLU A 28 13.88 2.52 4.37
CA GLU A 28 15.29 2.87 4.41
C GLU A 28 15.70 3.52 3.09
N ILE A 29 16.46 4.61 3.16
CA ILE A 29 17.04 5.22 1.96
C ILE A 29 18.34 4.52 1.64
N ILE A 30 18.45 3.98 0.43
CA ILE A 30 19.68 3.36 -0.06
C ILE A 30 20.44 4.43 -0.86
N PRO A 31 21.51 5.03 -0.30
CA PRO A 31 22.23 6.10 -0.97
C PRO A 31 22.85 5.59 -2.27
N GLY A 32 22.45 6.20 -3.39
CA GLY A 32 22.91 5.85 -4.73
C GLY A 32 21.94 5.00 -5.56
N GLU A 33 21.03 4.25 -4.92
CA GLU A 33 20.00 3.44 -5.60
C GLU A 33 18.61 4.07 -5.52
N SER A 34 18.32 4.90 -4.51
CA SER A 34 17.05 5.61 -4.34
C SER A 34 16.92 6.84 -5.26
N ASN A 35 17.23 6.66 -6.55
CA ASN A 35 17.04 7.64 -7.60
C ASN A 35 15.93 7.18 -8.55
N TYR A 36 14.70 7.64 -8.29
CA TYR A 36 13.57 7.33 -9.17
C TYR A 36 13.27 8.54 -10.06
N PHE A 37 13.16 8.30 -11.38
CA PHE A 37 12.87 9.33 -12.38
C PHE A 37 13.86 10.51 -12.40
N GLY A 38 15.12 10.30 -11.97
CA GLY A 38 16.15 11.35 -11.92
C GLY A 38 16.10 12.22 -10.66
N PHE A 39 15.20 11.92 -9.71
CA PHE A 39 15.14 12.55 -8.40
C PHE A 39 15.77 11.65 -7.33
N ASN A 40 16.82 12.15 -6.69
CA ASN A 40 17.43 11.50 -5.52
C ASN A 40 16.58 11.77 -4.28
N PHE A 41 15.98 10.71 -3.72
CA PHE A 41 15.32 10.78 -2.43
C PHE A 41 16.36 10.80 -1.32
N THR A 42 16.41 11.89 -0.55
CA THR A 42 17.42 12.09 0.51
C THR A 42 16.83 12.07 1.92
N LYS A 43 15.50 12.20 2.04
CA LYS A 43 14.80 12.25 3.34
C LYS A 43 13.74 11.17 3.45
N ASP A 44 13.69 10.47 4.58
CA ASP A 44 12.80 9.31 4.79
C ASP A 44 11.33 9.64 4.52
N TRP A 45 10.88 10.84 4.91
CA TRP A 45 9.50 11.27 4.70
C TRP A 45 9.15 11.42 3.22
N GLN A 46 10.11 11.81 2.36
CA GLN A 46 9.88 11.90 0.92
C GLN A 46 9.64 10.51 0.33
N MET A 47 10.44 9.52 0.78
CA MET A 47 10.29 8.15 0.34
C MET A 47 8.98 7.53 0.84
N LYS A 48 8.59 7.77 2.10
CA LYS A 48 7.29 7.34 2.64
C LYS A 48 6.11 7.92 1.86
N VAL A 49 6.18 9.21 1.49
CA VAL A 49 5.15 9.85 0.66
C VAL A 49 5.12 9.23 -0.73
N PHE A 50 6.29 9.01 -1.34
CA PHE A 50 6.38 8.40 -2.66
C PHE A 50 5.79 6.98 -2.68
N ILE A 51 6.22 6.10 -1.77
CA ILE A 51 5.67 4.74 -1.63
C ILE A 51 4.16 4.79 -1.38
N GLY A 52 3.69 5.69 -0.51
CA GLY A 52 2.25 5.83 -0.23
C GLY A 52 1.45 6.32 -1.44
N LEU A 53 2.01 7.17 -2.30
CA LEU A 53 1.38 7.58 -3.56
C LEU A 53 1.35 6.43 -4.58
N VAL A 54 2.44 5.67 -4.70
CA VAL A 54 2.48 4.49 -5.59
C VAL A 54 1.48 3.44 -5.11
N LEU A 55 1.42 3.19 -3.80
CA LEU A 55 0.40 2.33 -3.19
C LEU A 55 -1.01 2.80 -3.54
N ALA A 56 -1.31 4.09 -3.38
CA ALA A 56 -2.62 4.62 -3.73
C ALA A 56 -2.97 4.44 -5.21
N PHE A 57 -1.99 4.67 -6.08
CA PHE A 57 -2.16 4.54 -7.53
C PHE A 57 -2.43 3.09 -7.93
N ILE A 58 -1.58 2.15 -7.46
CA ILE A 58 -1.75 0.72 -7.73
C ILE A 58 -3.08 0.24 -7.15
N SER A 59 -3.38 0.55 -5.89
CA SER A 59 -4.65 0.16 -5.25
C SER A 59 -5.85 0.69 -6.02
N PHE A 60 -5.83 1.93 -6.48
CA PHE A 60 -6.92 2.47 -7.29
C PHE A 60 -7.10 1.73 -8.61
N VAL A 61 -6.01 1.47 -9.35
CA VAL A 61 -6.06 0.75 -10.63
C VAL A 61 -6.54 -0.68 -10.42
N VAL A 62 -5.97 -1.39 -9.46
CA VAL A 62 -6.30 -2.79 -9.18
C VAL A 62 -7.73 -2.92 -8.71
N ILE A 63 -8.21 -2.10 -7.77
CA ILE A 63 -9.61 -2.12 -7.32
C ILE A 63 -10.55 -1.80 -8.48
N SER A 64 -10.20 -0.85 -9.36
CA SER A 64 -11.02 -0.51 -10.53
C SER A 64 -11.16 -1.69 -11.50
N VAL A 65 -10.05 -2.38 -11.81
CA VAL A 65 -10.04 -3.57 -12.67
C VAL A 65 -10.74 -4.74 -11.98
N PHE A 66 -10.47 -4.95 -10.69
CA PHE A 66 -11.04 -6.04 -9.89
C PHE A 66 -12.57 -5.90 -9.81
N ASN A 67 -13.12 -4.69 -9.67
CA ASN A 67 -14.57 -4.50 -9.67
C ASN A 67 -15.25 -4.85 -11.01
N ILE A 68 -14.53 -4.75 -12.12
CA ILE A 68 -15.02 -5.14 -13.46
C ILE A 68 -14.95 -6.67 -13.62
N VAL A 69 -13.81 -7.26 -13.26
CA VAL A 69 -13.56 -8.70 -13.46
C VAL A 69 -14.24 -9.57 -12.40
N ALA A 70 -14.41 -9.07 -11.18
CA ALA A 70 -15.01 -9.79 -10.05
C ALA A 70 -16.54 -9.67 -9.98
N LEU A 71 -17.20 -9.17 -11.02
CA LEU A 71 -18.67 -9.17 -11.12
C LEU A 71 -19.32 -10.56 -10.84
N PRO A 72 -18.80 -11.69 -11.35
CA PRO A 72 -19.32 -13.01 -10.98
C PRO A 72 -18.87 -13.45 -9.56
N LEU A 73 -17.70 -13.03 -9.10
CA LEU A 73 -17.19 -13.33 -7.75
C LEU A 73 -17.88 -12.53 -6.63
N LYS A 74 -18.67 -11.49 -6.96
CA LYS A 74 -19.48 -10.72 -5.98
C LYS A 74 -20.38 -11.59 -5.11
N PHE A 75 -20.80 -12.74 -5.62
CA PHE A 75 -21.72 -13.64 -4.94
C PHE A 75 -21.10 -14.47 -3.81
N PHE A 76 -19.77 -14.62 -3.72
CA PHE A 76 -19.15 -15.64 -2.85
C PHE A 76 -18.48 -15.13 -1.56
N GLY A 77 -18.40 -13.82 -1.30
CA GLY A 77 -17.86 -13.28 -0.03
C GLY A 77 -16.88 -12.11 -0.19
N PHE A 78 -17.38 -10.96 -0.64
CA PHE A 78 -16.61 -9.84 -1.19
C PHE A 78 -15.56 -9.19 -0.26
N GLY A 79 -15.76 -9.24 1.06
CA GLY A 79 -14.85 -8.57 2.00
C GLY A 79 -13.49 -9.26 2.13
N PHE A 80 -13.45 -10.59 2.05
CA PHE A 80 -12.23 -11.36 2.30
C PHE A 80 -11.30 -11.41 1.09
N LEU A 81 -11.85 -11.38 -0.13
CA LEU A 81 -11.05 -11.38 -1.35
C LEU A 81 -10.36 -10.01 -1.57
N ALA A 82 -11.05 -8.91 -1.25
CA ALA A 82 -10.46 -7.58 -1.26
C ALA A 82 -9.22 -7.50 -0.35
N PHE A 83 -9.28 -8.12 0.83
CA PHE A 83 -8.12 -8.22 1.73
C PHE A 83 -6.92 -8.92 1.09
N PHE A 84 -7.12 -10.02 0.36
CA PHE A 84 -6.01 -10.68 -0.35
C PHE A 84 -5.47 -9.87 -1.52
N VAL A 85 -6.32 -9.08 -2.18
CA VAL A 85 -5.87 -8.15 -3.22
C VAL A 85 -4.97 -7.07 -2.61
N ASP A 86 -5.40 -6.47 -1.49
CA ASP A 86 -4.59 -5.51 -0.73
C ASP A 86 -3.26 -6.13 -0.25
N LEU A 87 -3.31 -7.40 0.18
CA LEU A 87 -2.13 -8.17 0.57
C LEU A 87 -1.15 -8.32 -0.59
N ALA A 88 -1.66 -8.73 -1.76
CA ALA A 88 -0.87 -8.88 -2.97
C ALA A 88 -0.24 -7.56 -3.42
N ILE A 89 -0.96 -6.45 -3.31
CA ILE A 89 -0.46 -5.12 -3.66
C ILE A 89 0.68 -4.69 -2.73
N ILE A 90 0.52 -4.85 -1.42
CA ILE A 90 1.55 -4.47 -0.44
C ILE A 90 2.79 -5.37 -0.60
N TRP A 91 2.57 -6.67 -0.82
CA TRP A 91 3.66 -7.59 -1.14
C TRP A 91 4.38 -7.20 -2.43
N PHE A 92 3.63 -6.83 -3.47
CA PHE A 92 4.20 -6.36 -4.73
C PHE A 92 5.06 -5.10 -4.57
N LEU A 93 4.66 -4.18 -3.69
CA LEU A 93 5.47 -3.00 -3.36
C LEU A 93 6.78 -3.36 -2.64
N ASP A 94 6.73 -4.26 -1.67
CA ASP A 94 7.91 -4.77 -0.96
C ASP A 94 8.92 -5.42 -1.92
N VAL A 95 8.43 -6.11 -2.96
CA VAL A 95 9.28 -6.72 -3.98
C VAL A 95 9.89 -5.70 -4.95
N ILE A 96 9.14 -4.66 -5.33
CA ILE A 96 9.59 -3.67 -6.32
C ILE A 96 10.47 -2.58 -5.71
N PHE A 97 10.17 -2.18 -4.47
CA PHE A 97 10.87 -1.10 -3.79
C PHE A 97 11.77 -1.67 -2.70
N PRO A 98 13.08 -1.86 -2.96
CA PRO A 98 14.02 -2.37 -1.96
C PRO A 98 14.14 -1.47 -0.72
N GLU A 99 13.70 -0.21 -0.83
CA GLU A 99 13.60 0.74 0.28
C GLU A 99 12.48 0.43 1.25
N LEU A 100 11.39 -0.21 0.80
CA LEU A 100 10.34 -0.72 1.68
C LEU A 100 10.74 -2.14 2.10
N LYS A 101 11.13 -2.33 3.35
CA LYS A 101 11.46 -3.65 3.89
C LYS A 101 10.38 -4.15 4.82
N ILE A 102 9.72 -5.23 4.43
CA ILE A 102 8.78 -5.98 5.25
C ILE A 102 9.39 -7.34 5.61
N VAL A 103 10.03 -7.41 6.78
CA VAL A 103 10.89 -8.56 7.15
C VAL A 103 10.10 -9.84 7.44
N LYS A 104 8.85 -9.73 7.90
CA LYS A 104 8.04 -10.88 8.33
C LYS A 104 6.68 -10.90 7.63
N LEU A 105 6.17 -12.09 7.34
CA LEU A 105 4.79 -12.28 6.87
C LEU A 105 3.76 -11.70 7.86
N SER A 106 4.03 -11.77 9.16
CA SER A 106 3.19 -11.14 10.18
C SER A 106 3.13 -9.62 10.02
N SER A 107 4.25 -8.98 9.67
CA SER A 107 4.32 -7.53 9.44
C SER A 107 3.53 -7.18 8.19
N LEU A 108 3.65 -7.99 7.12
CA LEU A 108 2.88 -7.84 5.89
C LEU A 108 1.37 -7.92 6.16
N LEU A 109 0.93 -8.96 6.87
CA LEU A 109 -0.48 -9.12 7.25
C LEU A 109 -0.98 -7.97 8.10
N LEU A 110 -0.20 -7.49 9.07
CA LEU A 110 -0.57 -6.34 9.89
C LEU A 110 -0.64 -5.04 9.06
N THR A 111 0.26 -4.86 8.09
CA THR A 111 0.21 -3.69 7.19
C THR A 111 -1.01 -3.72 6.30
N THR A 112 -1.35 -4.90 5.77
CA THR A 112 -2.58 -5.09 4.98
C THR A 112 -3.81 -4.86 5.83
N LEU A 113 -3.85 -5.37 7.06
CA LEU A 113 -4.97 -5.18 7.97
C LEU A 113 -5.14 -3.71 8.34
N LEU A 114 -4.05 -2.97 8.52
CA LEU A 114 -4.05 -1.53 8.76
C LEU A 114 -4.58 -0.77 7.53
N PHE A 115 -4.08 -1.11 6.33
CA PHE A 115 -4.54 -0.50 5.08
C PHE A 115 -6.03 -0.74 4.85
N TRP A 116 -6.45 -1.99 4.99
CA TRP A 116 -7.84 -2.41 4.84
C TRP A 116 -8.75 -1.73 5.87
N PHE A 117 -8.31 -1.62 7.13
CA PHE A 117 -9.05 -0.91 8.18
C PHE A 117 -9.21 0.57 7.85
N LEU A 118 -8.15 1.25 7.38
CA LEU A 118 -8.23 2.65 6.97
C LEU A 118 -9.14 2.82 5.74
N ASN A 119 -9.04 1.97 4.73
CA ASN A 119 -9.93 2.01 3.57
C ASN A 119 -11.39 1.81 3.95
N SER A 120 -11.66 0.84 4.83
CA SER A 120 -13.01 0.59 5.34
C SER A 120 -13.54 1.78 6.16
N LEU A 121 -12.69 2.45 6.94
CA LEU A 121 -13.07 3.63 7.74
C LEU A 121 -13.47 4.81 6.84
N PHE A 122 -12.74 5.01 5.74
CA PHE A 122 -13.06 6.04 4.74
C PHE A 122 -14.10 5.60 3.69
N ARG A 123 -14.72 4.42 3.86
CA ARG A 123 -15.78 3.86 2.98
C ARG A 123 -15.39 3.84 1.50
N ILE A 124 -14.16 3.42 1.22
CA ILE A 124 -13.59 3.33 -0.14
C ILE A 124 -13.96 1.99 -0.77
#